data_AF-J9G397-F1
#
_entry.id   AF-J9G397-F1
#
_cell.length_a   1.000
_cell.length_b   1.000
_cell.length_c   1.000
_cell.angle_alpha   90.00
_cell.angle_beta   90.00
_cell.angle_gamma   90.00
#
_symmetry.space_group_name_H-M   'P 1'
#
loop_
_entity.id
_entity.type
_entity.pdbx_description
1 polymer ?
#
loop_
_entity_poly.entity_id
_entity_poly.type
_entity_poly.pdbx_seq_one_letter_code
_entity_poly.pdbx_strand_id
1 'polypeptide(L)'
;MKGKLFFDHMVTSSKVDARQQTADVQVPFVNKGTKSHWLVIYEHSLWKPEILLEAVTEQKKAEMHQIEQRFRNMLYTPSKFSDKEMETLRKKFGFIRLPIKTVRLVGYLYLWFVRLRHMSV
;
A
#
# COMPACT_ATOMS: atom_id res chain seq x y z
N MET A 1 -26.95 -16.82 -1.67
CA MET A 1 -26.36 -16.18 -0.46
C MET A 1 -26.84 -14.74 -0.37
N LYS A 2 -27.10 -14.21 0.83
CA LYS A 2 -27.42 -12.79 1.04
C LYS A 2 -26.17 -12.11 1.63
N GLY A 3 -25.82 -10.92 1.13
CA GLY A 3 -24.68 -10.13 1.59
C GLY A 3 -25.05 -8.65 1.74
N LYS A 4 -24.13 -7.85 2.27
CA LYS A 4 -24.30 -6.39 2.45
C LYS A 4 -23.12 -5.66 1.82
N LEU A 5 -23.40 -4.66 1.00
CA LEU A 5 -22.42 -3.74 0.40
C LEU A 5 -22.68 -2.32 0.89
N PHE A 6 -21.62 -1.52 0.93
CA PHE A 6 -21.67 -0.10 1.25
C PHE A 6 -21.02 0.65 0.09
N PHE A 7 -21.70 1.64 -0.47
CA PHE A 7 -21.20 2.48 -1.54
C PHE A 7 -20.98 3.90 -1.01
N ASP A 8 -19.87 4.50 -1.40
CA ASP A 8 -19.48 5.87 -1.07
C ASP A 8 -18.63 6.42 -2.23
N HIS A 9 -18.44 7.74 -2.31
CA HIS A 9 -17.64 8.42 -3.34
C HIS A 9 -18.01 8.06 -4.80
N MET A 10 -19.31 8.05 -5.11
CA MET A 10 -19.82 7.76 -6.45
C MET A 10 -19.81 9.03 -7.32
N VAL A 11 -19.04 9.01 -8.42
CA VAL A 11 -19.05 10.03 -9.47
C VAL A 11 -19.69 9.44 -10.71
N THR A 12 -20.79 10.01 -11.19
CA THR A 12 -21.55 9.46 -12.33
C THR A 12 -20.81 9.62 -13.65
N SER A 13 -20.18 10.77 -13.88
CA SER A 13 -19.33 11.03 -15.04
C SER A 13 -18.45 12.25 -14.79
N SER A 14 -17.18 12.17 -15.20
CA SER A 14 -16.24 13.30 -15.25
C SER A 14 -15.15 13.04 -16.27
N LYS A 15 -14.58 14.09 -16.85
CA LYS A 15 -13.41 13.96 -17.74
C LYS A 15 -12.17 13.65 -16.89
N VAL A 16 -11.46 12.58 -17.23
CA VAL A 16 -10.24 12.14 -16.53
C VAL A 16 -9.12 11.80 -17.53
N ASP A 17 -7.87 11.77 -17.06
CA ASP A 17 -6.75 11.27 -17.88
C ASP A 17 -6.90 9.75 -18.09
N ALA A 18 -7.29 9.36 -19.30
CA ALA A 18 -7.53 7.96 -19.68
C ALA A 18 -6.30 7.06 -19.50
N ARG A 19 -5.09 7.62 -19.48
CA ARG A 19 -3.84 6.86 -19.38
C ARG A 19 -3.57 6.33 -17.98
N GLN A 20 -4.26 6.83 -16.96
CA GLN A 20 -3.89 6.62 -15.54
C GLN A 20 -4.75 5.58 -14.82
N GLN A 21 -5.80 5.06 -15.45
CA GLN A 21 -6.64 4.03 -14.85
C GLN A 21 -5.84 2.72 -14.78
N THR A 22 -5.84 2.06 -13.62
CA THR A 22 -4.99 0.91 -13.32
C THR A 22 -5.84 -0.32 -13.03
N ALA A 23 -5.48 -1.47 -13.59
CA ALA A 23 -6.13 -2.74 -13.29
C ALA A 23 -5.74 -3.27 -11.90
N ASP A 24 -6.67 -3.93 -11.24
CA ASP A 24 -6.45 -4.66 -9.99
C ASP A 24 -7.30 -5.95 -9.96
N VAL A 25 -7.33 -6.62 -8.81
CA VAL A 25 -8.08 -7.87 -8.62
C VAL A 25 -9.60 -7.69 -8.81
N GLN A 26 -10.15 -6.52 -8.51
CA GLN A 26 -11.59 -6.24 -8.60
C GLN A 26 -12.01 -5.90 -10.03
N VAL A 27 -11.19 -5.14 -10.75
CA VAL A 27 -11.46 -4.69 -12.12
C VAL A 27 -10.27 -4.97 -13.07
N PRO A 28 -9.95 -6.25 -13.33
CA PRO A 28 -8.73 -6.65 -14.05
C PRO A 28 -8.72 -6.29 -15.55
N PHE A 29 -9.83 -5.77 -16.08
CA PHE A 29 -10.01 -5.41 -17.49
C PHE A 29 -9.72 -3.94 -17.80
N VAL A 30 -9.46 -3.12 -16.78
CA VAL A 30 -9.19 -1.67 -16.92
C VAL A 30 -7.88 -1.41 -17.67
N ASN A 31 -7.91 -0.48 -18.64
CA ASN A 31 -6.72 -0.01 -19.36
C ASN A 31 -5.85 -1.14 -19.96
N LYS A 32 -6.51 -2.18 -20.47
CA LYS A 32 -5.86 -3.35 -21.06
C LYS A 32 -4.90 -2.96 -22.19
N GLY A 33 -3.66 -3.43 -22.13
CA GLY A 33 -2.63 -3.14 -23.14
C GLY A 33 -1.79 -1.90 -22.87
N THR A 34 -1.95 -1.24 -21.71
CA THR A 34 -1.00 -0.23 -21.25
C THR A 34 0.40 -0.82 -21.14
N LYS A 35 1.41 -0.05 -21.53
CA LYS A 35 2.83 -0.41 -21.37
C LYS A 35 3.52 0.39 -20.26
N SER A 36 2.74 1.13 -19.47
CA SER A 36 3.28 1.93 -18.37
C SER A 36 3.71 1.03 -17.22
N HIS A 37 5.01 1.03 -16.90
CA HIS A 37 5.57 0.29 -15.76
C HIS A 37 4.91 0.64 -14.41
N TRP A 38 4.26 1.81 -14.29
CA TRP A 38 3.51 2.21 -13.09
C TRP A 38 2.16 1.50 -12.93
N LEU A 39 1.57 0.99 -14.02
CA LEU A 39 0.16 0.54 -14.06
C LEU A 39 0.02 -0.97 -14.32
N VAL A 40 1.12 -1.68 -14.56
CA VAL A 40 1.14 -3.12 -14.88
C VAL A 40 1.33 -4.00 -13.63
N ILE A 41 1.08 -3.46 -12.42
CA ILE A 41 1.28 -4.18 -11.15
C ILE A 41 0.47 -5.48 -11.12
N TYR A 42 -0.82 -5.42 -11.48
CA TYR A 42 -1.67 -6.61 -11.52
C TYR A 42 -1.14 -7.66 -12.51
N GLU A 43 -0.82 -7.25 -13.75
CA GLU A 43 -0.31 -8.16 -14.78
C GLU A 43 1.01 -8.83 -14.36
N HIS A 44 1.94 -8.08 -13.77
CA HIS A 44 3.22 -8.60 -13.32
C HIS A 44 3.12 -9.44 -12.04
N SER A 45 2.10 -9.20 -11.20
CA SER A 45 1.85 -10.04 -10.02
C SER A 45 1.47 -11.49 -10.37
N LEU A 46 1.02 -11.73 -11.61
CA LEU A 46 0.66 -13.05 -12.11
C LEU A 46 1.87 -13.84 -12.64
N TRP A 47 3.05 -13.22 -12.70
CA TRP A 47 4.26 -13.87 -13.18
C TRP A 47 4.67 -15.03 -12.28
N LYS A 48 5.10 -16.12 -12.90
CA LYS A 48 5.57 -17.31 -12.20
C LYS A 48 7.09 -17.31 -12.14
N PRO A 49 7.68 -17.71 -11.01
CA PRO A 49 9.13 -17.87 -10.93
C PRO A 49 9.58 -19.00 -11.87
N GLU A 50 10.68 -18.78 -12.58
CA GLU A 50 11.35 -19.81 -13.39
C GLU A 50 12.31 -20.67 -12.56
N ILE A 51 12.75 -20.15 -11.42
CA ILE A 51 13.65 -20.86 -10.49
C ILE A 51 12.88 -21.96 -9.76
N LEU A 52 13.45 -23.16 -9.75
CA LEU A 52 12.87 -24.33 -9.07
C LEU A 52 12.76 -24.11 -7.56
N LEU A 53 11.70 -24.66 -6.98
CA LEU A 53 11.51 -24.64 -5.53
C LEU A 53 12.49 -25.61 -4.86
N GLU A 54 13.29 -25.08 -3.93
CA GLU A 54 14.24 -25.84 -3.14
C GLU A 54 13.95 -25.71 -1.64
N ALA A 55 14.30 -26.74 -0.86
CA ALA A 55 14.27 -26.64 0.59
C ALA A 55 15.30 -25.61 1.10
N VAL A 56 14.92 -24.88 2.14
CA VAL A 56 15.79 -23.89 2.77
C VAL A 56 16.62 -24.57 3.86
N THR A 57 17.94 -24.59 3.68
CA THR A 57 18.90 -25.11 4.66
C THR A 57 19.13 -24.11 5.79
N GLU A 58 19.66 -24.55 6.93
CA GLU A 58 20.03 -23.66 8.04
C GLU A 58 21.08 -22.61 7.62
N GLN A 59 21.99 -22.97 6.71
CA GLN A 59 22.94 -22.02 6.13
C GLN A 59 22.20 -20.92 5.34
N LYS A 60 21.27 -21.28 4.45
CA LYS A 60 20.47 -20.29 3.69
C LYS A 60 19.66 -19.38 4.62
N LYS A 61 19.12 -19.90 5.73
CA LYS A 61 18.44 -19.06 6.75
C LYS A 61 19.38 -18.05 7.40
N ALA A 62 20.58 -18.48 7.78
CA ALA A 62 21.59 -17.59 8.36
C ALA A 62 22.00 -16.48 7.37
N GLU A 63 22.18 -16.83 6.09
CA GLU A 63 22.49 -15.87 5.03
C GLU A 63 21.35 -14.86 4.80
N MET A 64 20.09 -15.31 4.76
CA MET A 64 18.92 -14.43 4.65
C MET A 64 18.86 -13.43 5.83
N HIS A 65 19.15 -13.89 7.05
CA HIS A 65 19.19 -13.01 8.21
C HIS A 65 20.30 -11.96 8.10
N GLN A 66 21.48 -12.32 7.58
CA GLN A 66 22.55 -11.35 7.35
C GLN A 66 22.15 -10.29 6.31
N ILE A 67 21.45 -10.68 5.24
CA ILE A 67 20.95 -9.75 4.23
C ILE A 67 19.94 -8.78 4.86
N GLU A 68 19.01 -9.28 5.66
CA GLU A 68 18.05 -8.44 6.40
C GLU A 68 18.76 -7.42 7.29
N GLN A 69 19.75 -7.84 8.07
CA GLN A 69 20.52 -6.93 8.93
C GLN A 69 21.28 -5.87 8.12
N ARG A 70 21.91 -6.26 7.00
CA ARG A 70 22.59 -5.30 6.10
C ARG A 70 21.60 -4.27 5.55
N PHE A 71 20.43 -4.71 5.12
CA PHE A 71 19.40 -3.83 4.59
C PHE A 71 18.87 -2.86 5.67
N ARG A 72 18.60 -3.37 6.87
CA ARG A 72 18.19 -2.55 8.01
C ARG A 72 19.25 -1.50 8.37
N ASN A 73 20.52 -1.91 8.46
CA ASN A 73 21.62 -1.01 8.81
C ASN A 73 21.88 0.05 7.73
N MET A 74 21.56 -0.26 6.47
CA MET A 74 21.63 0.72 5.37
C MET A 74 20.52 1.77 5.48
N LEU A 75 19.31 1.39 5.91
CA LEU A 75 18.16 2.29 5.96
C LEU A 75 18.02 3.06 7.28
N TYR A 76 18.50 2.48 8.38
CA TYR A 76 18.25 3.00 9.72
C TYR A 76 19.50 2.96 10.58
N THR A 77 19.93 4.15 10.99
CA THR A 77 20.93 4.33 12.04
C THR A 77 20.23 4.63 13.36
N PRO A 78 20.44 3.84 14.42
CA PRO A 78 19.86 4.12 15.73
C PRO A 78 20.22 5.52 16.22
N SER A 79 19.21 6.25 16.68
CA SER A 79 19.36 7.59 17.25
C SER A 79 18.64 7.70 18.59
N LYS A 80 19.03 8.69 19.39
CA LYS A 80 18.28 9.00 20.61
C LYS A 80 16.92 9.57 20.23
N PHE A 81 15.87 9.02 20.82
CA PHE A 81 14.51 9.50 20.65
C PHE A 81 14.17 10.47 21.77
N SER A 82 13.78 11.68 21.42
CA SER A 82 13.49 12.77 22.36
C SER A 82 12.00 12.92 22.66
N ASP A 83 11.69 13.52 23.81
CA ASP A 83 10.30 13.82 24.19
C ASP A 83 9.60 14.73 23.17
N LYS A 84 10.34 15.67 22.54
CA LYS A 84 9.84 16.55 21.49
C LYS A 84 9.42 15.79 20.22
N GLU A 85 10.19 14.77 19.83
CA GLU A 85 9.82 13.89 18.71
C GLU A 85 8.58 13.08 19.05
N MET A 86 8.48 12.59 20.29
CA MET A 86 7.29 11.88 20.76
C MET A 86 6.04 12.77 20.75
N GLU A 87 6.14 14.02 21.21
CA GLU A 87 5.04 14.97 21.17
C GLU A 87 4.61 15.28 19.72
N THR A 88 5.58 15.46 18.82
CA THR A 88 5.32 15.68 17.40
C THR A 88 4.58 14.50 16.77
N LEU A 89 5.00 13.27 17.07
CA LEU A 89 4.33 12.06 16.60
C LEU A 89 2.91 11.94 17.15
N ARG A 90 2.70 12.21 18.44
CA ARG A 90 1.35 12.22 19.06
C ARG A 90 0.44 13.24 18.39
N LYS A 91 0.94 14.44 18.09
CA LYS A 91 0.18 15.47 17.38
C LYS A 91 -0.20 15.05 15.96
N LYS A 92 0.76 14.50 15.19
CA LYS A 92 0.51 14.00 13.83
C LYS A 92 -0.47 12.83 13.82
N PHE A 93 -0.35 11.90 14.77
CA PHE A 93 -1.26 10.76 14.88
C PHE A 93 -2.66 11.18 15.34
N GLY A 94 -2.75 12.10 16.30
CA GLY A 94 -4.01 12.67 16.78
C GLY A 94 -4.84 13.35 15.67
N PHE A 95 -4.18 13.92 14.66
CA PHE A 95 -4.85 14.49 13.48
C PHE A 95 -5.67 13.44 12.70
N ILE A 96 -5.22 12.18 12.66
CA ILE A 96 -5.88 11.10 11.91
C ILE A 96 -7.19 10.65 12.61
N ARG A 97 -7.37 10.99 13.90
CA ARG A 97 -8.58 10.73 14.71
C ARG A 97 -9.07 9.28 14.63
N LEU A 98 -8.18 8.32 14.82
CA LEU A 98 -8.55 6.90 14.85
C LEU A 98 -9.22 6.55 16.19
N PRO A 99 -10.43 5.94 16.19
CA PRO A 99 -11.08 5.50 17.42
C PRO A 99 -10.34 4.28 18.00
N ILE A 100 -10.04 4.32 19.30
CA ILE A 100 -9.24 3.30 20.01
C ILE A 100 -10.04 2.01 20.29
N LYS A 101 -11.37 2.00 20.09
CA LYS A 101 -12.28 0.99 20.68
C LYS A 101 -13.20 0.26 19.70
N THR A 102 -12.82 0.07 18.44
CA THR A 102 -13.66 -0.70 17.52
C THR A 102 -12.83 -1.70 16.70
N VAL A 103 -13.36 -2.93 16.59
CA VAL A 103 -12.84 -3.99 15.69
C VAL A 103 -12.82 -3.51 14.22
N ARG A 104 -13.62 -2.49 13.91
CA ARG A 104 -13.63 -1.77 12.63
C ARG A 104 -12.98 -0.40 12.82
N LEU A 105 -11.84 -0.18 12.16
CA LEU A 105 -11.20 1.14 12.09
C LEU A 105 -12.07 2.05 11.21
N VAL A 106 -12.84 2.95 11.84
CA VAL A 106 -13.58 4.01 11.16
C VAL A 106 -12.81 5.30 11.40
N GLY A 107 -11.93 5.67 10.47
CA GLY A 107 -11.27 6.97 10.50
C GLY A 107 -12.21 8.05 9.97
N TYR A 108 -12.16 9.25 10.56
CA TYR A 108 -12.90 10.42 10.05
C TYR A 108 -12.24 11.04 8.81
N LEU A 109 -11.01 10.66 8.48
CA LEU A 109 -10.23 11.20 7.38
C LEU A 109 -9.95 10.12 6.33
N TYR A 110 -10.27 10.40 5.08
CA TYR A 110 -9.87 9.58 3.94
C TYR A 110 -8.39 9.83 3.60
N LEU A 111 -7.59 8.77 3.52
CA LEU A 111 -6.21 8.83 3.07
C LEU A 111 -6.13 8.51 1.58
N TRP A 112 -5.77 9.49 0.77
CA TRP A 112 -5.62 9.35 -0.68
C TRP A 112 -4.15 9.54 -1.09
N PHE A 113 -3.68 8.73 -2.05
CA PHE A 113 -2.45 9.05 -2.76
C PHE A 113 -2.65 10.30 -3.62
N VAL A 114 -1.63 11.17 -3.72
CA VAL A 114 -1.74 12.53 -4.28
C VAL A 114 -2.47 12.58 -5.64
N ARG A 115 -2.28 11.58 -6.50
CA ARG A 115 -2.91 11.53 -7.83
C ARG A 115 -4.44 11.37 -7.79
N LEU A 116 -5.01 10.86 -6.69
CA LEU A 116 -6.46 10.73 -6.50
C LEU A 116 -7.11 12.02 -5.97
N ARG A 117 -6.32 12.99 -5.49
CA ARG A 117 -6.83 14.22 -4.86
C ARG A 117 -7.52 15.18 -5.85
N HIS A 118 -7.20 15.11 -7.15
CA HIS A 118 -7.81 15.99 -8.16
C HIS A 118 -9.23 15.59 -8.59
N MET A 119 -9.79 14.53 -7.99
CA MET A 119 -11.20 14.14 -8.17
C MET A 119 -12.12 14.65 -7.06
N SER A 120 -11.58 15.33 -6.04
CA SER A 120 -12.35 16.10 -5.07
C SER A 120 -12.75 17.44 -5.70
N VAL A 121 -13.98 17.49 -6.21
CA VAL A 121 -14.66 18.74 -6.60
C VAL A 121 -14.97 19.57 -5.36
#